data_AF-A0A0L6CQ37-F1
#
_entry.id   AF-A0A0L6CQ37-F1
#
_cell.length_a   1.000
_cell.length_b   1.000
_cell.length_c   1.000
_cell.angle_alpha   90.00
_cell.angle_beta   90.00
_cell.angle_gamma   90.00
#
_symmetry.space_group_name_H-M   'P 1'
#
loop_
_entity.id
_entity.type
_entity.pdbx_description
1 polymer ?
#
loop_
_entity_poly.entity_id
_entity_poly.type
_entity_poly.pdbx_seq_one_letter_code
_entity_poly.pdbx_strand_id
1 'polypeptide(L)'
;MRDTVEVPRQCVFAGTVNPDTYLRDETGNRRFWPLRCGTIDIAALDRDRDQLWAEAVHRFRDGAIWWIEDPALLAEARAAQDSRYQSDAWDDLIEHWLTHEIRTVSDGFPDYGNSRTESVPRPEPLRDVAVGEILEEAIGLEPARWTRGDQMRVSAYLKANGWERYRRRDEGGREAPREWRYRRCVG
;
A
#
# COMPACT_ATOMS: atom_id res chain seq x y z
N MET A 1 -7.30 -3.04 34.21
CA MET A 1 -8.18 -2.23 33.34
C MET A 1 -7.31 -1.12 32.78
N ARG A 2 -7.07 -1.07 31.47
CA ARG A 2 -6.33 0.03 30.83
C ARG A 2 -7.38 0.94 30.23
N ASP A 3 -7.60 2.10 30.83
CA ASP A 3 -8.49 3.11 30.27
C ASP A 3 -7.74 3.90 29.19
N THR A 4 -8.35 3.99 28.02
CA THR A 4 -7.85 4.81 26.91
C THR A 4 -8.14 6.27 27.22
N VAL A 5 -7.11 7.08 27.40
CA VAL A 5 -7.23 8.53 27.59
C VAL A 5 -7.09 9.23 26.23
N GLU A 6 -8.09 10.01 25.83
CA GLU A 6 -7.96 10.89 24.68
C GLU A 6 -7.27 12.19 25.09
N VAL A 7 -6.11 12.43 24.48
CA VAL A 7 -5.33 13.67 24.63
C VAL A 7 -5.16 14.30 23.25
N PRO A 8 -5.32 15.63 23.10
CA PRO A 8 -5.03 16.32 21.85
C PRO A 8 -3.60 16.07 21.39
N ARG A 9 -3.37 16.01 20.08
CA ARG A 9 -2.00 15.88 19.55
C ARG A 9 -1.21 17.15 19.89
N GLN A 10 -0.16 17.02 20.69
CA GLN A 10 0.69 18.13 21.13
C GLN A 10 2.03 18.22 20.37
N CYS A 11 2.32 17.25 19.50
CA CYS A 11 3.60 17.14 18.82
C CYS A 11 3.41 16.98 17.32
N VAL A 12 4.25 17.69 16.56
CA VAL A 12 4.41 17.56 15.11
C VAL A 12 5.83 17.06 14.86
N PHE A 13 5.96 16.01 14.05
CA PHE A 13 7.25 15.50 13.61
C PHE A 13 7.54 15.97 12.18
N ALA A 14 8.79 16.35 11.94
CA ALA A 14 9.31 16.66 10.62
C ALA A 14 10.62 15.89 10.41
N GLY A 15 10.87 15.46 9.17
CA GLY A 15 12.07 14.76 8.78
C GLY A 15 12.37 14.99 7.31
N THR A 16 13.65 14.98 6.96
CA THR A 16 14.13 15.09 5.58
C THR A 16 14.67 13.75 5.11
N VAL A 17 14.42 13.42 3.85
CA VAL A 17 14.87 12.17 3.23
C VAL A 17 15.34 12.50 1.82
N ASN A 18 16.46 11.90 1.39
CA ASN A 18 17.04 12.13 0.07
C ASN A 18 16.43 11.22 -1.01
N PRO A 19 16.13 9.93 -0.74
CA PRO A 19 15.37 9.12 -1.68
C PRO A 19 14.01 9.73 -2.01
N ASP A 20 13.62 9.68 -3.28
CA ASP A 20 12.29 10.07 -3.73
C ASP A 20 11.21 9.04 -3.32
N THR A 21 11.60 7.83 -2.90
CA THR A 21 10.69 6.79 -2.38
C THR A 21 11.13 6.35 -0.98
N TYR A 22 10.20 6.38 -0.02
CA TYR A 22 10.53 6.14 1.40
C TYR A 22 9.32 5.74 2.25
N LEU A 23 8.12 5.79 1.69
CA LEU A 23 6.88 5.43 2.35
C LEU A 23 6.61 3.94 2.10
N ARG A 24 6.57 3.13 3.17
CA ARG A 24 6.51 1.66 3.08
C ARG A 24 5.14 1.03 3.34
N ASP A 25 4.22 1.73 4.02
CA ASP A 25 2.89 1.17 4.34
C ASP A 25 1.79 2.22 4.19
N GLU A 26 0.86 1.98 3.27
CA GLU A 26 -0.30 2.84 2.97
C GLU A 26 -1.07 3.29 4.23
N THR A 27 -1.18 2.43 5.26
CA THR A 27 -1.94 2.78 6.47
C THR A 27 -1.21 3.74 7.41
N GLY A 28 0.12 3.72 7.41
CA GLY A 28 0.97 4.66 8.16
C GLY A 28 1.31 5.92 7.35
N ASN A 29 1.45 5.77 6.04
CA ASN A 29 1.86 6.81 5.10
C ASN A 29 0.91 8.01 5.08
N ARG A 30 -0.40 7.80 5.31
CA ARG A 30 -1.40 8.88 5.41
C ARG A 30 -1.15 9.89 6.54
N ARG A 31 -0.24 9.59 7.47
CA ARG A 31 0.16 10.49 8.57
C ARG A 31 1.29 11.44 8.18
N PHE A 32 1.90 11.23 7.02
CA PHE A 32 2.96 12.07 6.49
C PHE A 32 2.40 12.98 5.42
N TRP A 33 2.79 14.25 5.48
CA TRP A 33 2.55 15.21 4.40
C TRP A 33 3.89 15.44 3.68
N PRO A 34 4.13 14.76 2.55
CA PRO A 34 5.39 14.87 1.85
C PRO A 34 5.44 16.15 1.03
N LEU A 35 6.43 17.00 1.27
CA LEU A 35 6.71 18.19 0.47
C LEU A 35 8.02 18.02 -0.28
N ARG A 36 8.01 18.33 -1.57
CA ARG A 36 9.26 18.46 -2.33
C ARG A 36 9.83 19.85 -2.08
N CYS A 37 10.94 19.93 -1.37
CA CYS A 37 11.64 21.19 -1.16
C CYS A 37 12.59 21.44 -2.32
N GLY A 38 12.48 22.61 -2.95
CA GLY A 38 13.47 23.13 -3.89
C GLY A 38 14.53 23.96 -3.18
N THR A 39 15.09 24.93 -3.87
CA THR A 39 15.98 25.94 -3.26
C THR A 39 15.20 26.78 -2.26
N ILE A 40 15.69 26.85 -1.02
CA ILE A 40 15.10 27.69 0.03
C ILE A 40 15.97 28.93 0.18
N ASP A 41 15.35 30.11 0.09
CA ASP A 41 16.01 31.37 0.42
C ASP A 41 16.08 31.53 1.94
N ILE A 42 17.22 31.13 2.51
CA ILE A 42 17.45 31.15 3.95
C ILE A 42 17.52 32.59 4.48
N ALA A 43 18.03 33.54 3.67
CA ALA A 43 18.18 34.93 4.10
C ALA A 43 16.81 35.63 4.17
N ALA A 44 15.95 35.39 3.19
CA ALA A 44 14.57 35.87 3.23
C ALA A 44 13.80 35.23 4.40
N LEU A 45 13.98 33.92 4.62
CA LEU A 45 13.32 33.22 5.72
C LEU A 45 13.73 33.76 7.09
N ASP A 46 15.02 34.01 7.31
CA ASP A 46 15.50 34.57 8.58
C ASP A 46 14.94 35.99 8.83
N ARG A 47 14.91 36.82 7.78
CA ARG A 47 14.34 38.17 7.84
C ARG A 47 12.84 38.16 8.15
N ASP A 48 12.08 37.28 7.50
CA ASP A 48 10.61 37.29 7.54
C ASP A 48 10.02 36.36 8.62
N ARG A 49 10.85 35.54 9.30
CA ARG A 49 10.42 34.51 10.27
C ARG A 49 9.40 35.02 11.29
N ASP A 50 9.73 36.13 11.96
CA ASP A 50 8.93 36.63 13.08
C ASP A 50 7.58 37.17 12.58
N GLN A 51 7.55 37.77 11.39
CA GLN A 51 6.33 38.23 10.71
C GLN A 51 5.44 37.05 10.30
N LEU A 52 6.02 36.03 9.65
CA LEU A 52 5.30 34.82 9.26
C LEU A 52 4.65 34.14 10.47
N TRP A 53 5.37 34.09 11.60
CA TRP A 53 4.85 33.52 12.84
C TRP A 53 3.74 34.37 13.46
N ALA A 54 3.89 35.70 13.45
CA ALA A 54 2.86 36.62 13.93
C ALA A 54 1.55 36.48 13.14
N GLU A 55 1.63 36.38 11.82
CA GLU A 55 0.46 36.15 10.95
C GLU A 55 -0.19 34.80 11.21
N ALA A 56 0.61 33.73 11.36
CA ALA A 56 0.11 32.40 11.66
C ALA A 56 -0.64 32.37 13.02
N VAL A 57 -0.06 32.98 14.06
CA VAL A 57 -0.69 33.07 15.39
C VAL A 57 -1.96 33.91 15.34
N HIS A 58 -1.96 35.01 14.59
CA HIS A 58 -3.14 35.84 14.41
C HIS A 58 -4.29 35.04 13.77
N ARG A 59 -4.03 34.38 12.65
CA ARG A 59 -5.02 33.53 11.96
C ARG A 59 -5.51 32.39 12.84
N PHE A 60 -4.61 31.72 13.57
CA PHE A 60 -4.97 30.66 14.51
C PHE A 60 -5.94 31.17 15.59
N ARG A 61 -5.65 32.33 16.19
CA ARG A 61 -6.51 32.96 17.20
C ARG A 61 -7.87 33.41 16.63
N ASP A 62 -7.91 33.74 15.34
CA ASP A 62 -9.14 34.05 14.60
C ASP A 62 -9.93 32.80 14.17
N GLY A 63 -9.48 31.60 14.57
CA GLY A 63 -10.17 30.34 14.29
C GLY A 63 -9.90 29.76 12.91
N ALA A 64 -8.82 30.19 12.24
CA ALA A 64 -8.41 29.60 10.97
C ALA A 64 -8.18 28.10 11.14
N ILE A 65 -8.69 27.35 10.16
CA ILE A 65 -8.56 25.90 10.10
C ILE A 65 -7.12 25.55 9.71
N TRP A 66 -6.47 24.70 10.49
CA TRP A 66 -5.08 24.26 10.26
C TRP A 66 -4.98 22.79 9.82
N TRP A 67 -6.11 22.15 9.55
CA TRP A 67 -6.19 20.89 8.81
C TRP A 67 -6.72 21.16 7.39
N ILE A 68 -6.41 20.26 6.48
CA ILE A 68 -6.69 20.47 5.05
C ILE A 68 -8.07 19.90 4.75
N GLU A 69 -8.99 20.79 4.40
CA GLU A 69 -10.35 20.43 3.96
C GLU A 69 -10.51 20.63 2.45
N ASP A 70 -9.62 21.37 1.81
CA ASP A 70 -9.65 21.62 0.37
C ASP A 70 -9.47 20.28 -0.39
N PRO A 71 -10.48 19.84 -1.16
CA PRO A 71 -10.40 18.61 -1.94
C PRO A 71 -9.22 18.57 -2.92
N ALA A 72 -8.82 19.71 -3.49
CA ALA A 72 -7.69 19.79 -4.40
C ALA A 72 -6.37 19.52 -3.66
N LEU A 73 -6.16 20.15 -2.51
CA LEU A 73 -4.98 19.91 -1.67
C LEU A 73 -4.95 18.47 -1.13
N LEU A 74 -6.11 17.90 -0.77
CA LEU A 74 -6.20 16.48 -0.38
C LEU A 74 -5.80 15.55 -1.52
N ALA A 75 -6.21 15.84 -2.76
CA ALA A 75 -5.82 15.07 -3.93
C ALA A 75 -4.31 15.19 -4.23
N GLU A 76 -3.74 16.38 -4.12
CA GLU A 76 -2.30 16.60 -4.25
C GLU A 76 -1.50 15.86 -3.17
N ALA A 77 -1.97 15.90 -1.92
CA ALA A 77 -1.37 15.16 -0.81
C ALA A 77 -1.33 13.67 -1.09
N ARG A 78 -2.45 13.14 -1.60
CA ARG A 78 -2.60 11.73 -1.92
C ARG A 78 -1.64 11.34 -3.04
N ALA A 79 -1.60 12.11 -4.12
CA ALA A 79 -0.67 11.88 -5.23
C ALA A 79 0.80 11.96 -4.79
N ALA A 80 1.13 12.90 -3.90
CA ALA A 80 2.47 13.04 -3.32
C ALA A 80 2.83 11.84 -2.43
N GLN A 81 1.88 11.28 -1.68
CA GLN A 81 2.07 10.07 -0.87
C GLN A 81 2.25 8.83 -1.76
N ASP A 82 1.39 8.66 -2.76
CA ASP A 82 1.39 7.51 -3.67
C ASP A 82 2.70 7.48 -4.50
N SER A 83 3.13 8.63 -5.04
CA SER A 83 4.41 8.74 -5.78
C SER A 83 5.67 8.42 -4.95
N ARG A 84 5.57 8.48 -3.62
CA ARG A 84 6.69 8.20 -2.71
C ARG A 84 6.62 6.80 -2.10
N TYR A 85 5.63 6.02 -2.51
CA TYR A 85 5.51 4.62 -2.15
C TYR A 85 6.75 3.88 -2.66
N GLN A 86 7.42 3.19 -1.75
CA GLN A 86 8.49 2.29 -2.10
C GLN A 86 7.87 0.91 -2.32
N SER A 87 7.96 0.41 -3.56
CA SER A 87 7.52 -0.95 -3.86
C SER A 87 8.28 -1.97 -3.02
N ASP A 88 7.54 -2.97 -2.55
CA ASP A 88 8.11 -4.10 -1.84
C ASP A 88 8.69 -5.09 -2.86
N ALA A 89 9.76 -5.80 -2.50
CA ALA A 89 10.38 -6.81 -3.38
C ALA A 89 9.43 -7.93 -3.83
N TRP A 90 8.29 -8.09 -3.14
CA TRP A 90 7.25 -9.06 -3.50
C TRP A 90 6.22 -8.51 -4.48
N ASP A 91 6.14 -7.18 -4.68
CA ASP A 91 5.09 -6.56 -5.51
C ASP A 91 5.11 -7.16 -6.94
N ASP A 92 6.29 -7.28 -7.55
CA ASP A 92 6.45 -7.85 -8.89
C ASP A 92 6.11 -9.35 -8.94
N LEU A 93 6.43 -10.12 -7.89
CA LEU A 93 6.12 -11.55 -7.82
C LEU A 93 4.61 -11.77 -7.71
N ILE A 94 3.93 -10.95 -6.90
CA ILE A 94 2.48 -11.02 -6.72
C ILE A 94 1.79 -10.59 -8.01
N GLU A 95 2.18 -9.46 -8.61
CA GLU A 95 1.60 -8.98 -9.88
C GLU A 95 1.78 -10.01 -11.00
N HIS A 96 2.99 -10.59 -11.13
CA HIS A 96 3.26 -11.61 -12.13
C HIS A 96 2.37 -12.84 -11.92
N TRP A 97 2.23 -13.35 -10.70
CA TRP A 97 1.37 -14.51 -10.43
C TRP A 97 -0.12 -14.24 -10.67
N LEU A 98 -0.59 -13.02 -10.36
CA LEU A 98 -1.98 -12.59 -10.61
C LEU A 98 -2.31 -12.52 -12.10
N THR A 99 -1.31 -12.20 -12.95
CA THR A 99 -1.49 -11.93 -14.38
C THR A 99 -1.00 -13.06 -15.28
N HIS A 100 -0.14 -13.95 -14.81
CA HIS A 100 0.45 -15.04 -15.58
C HIS A 100 0.15 -16.40 -14.96
N GLU A 101 0.07 -17.42 -15.79
CA GLU A 101 -0.02 -18.82 -15.39
C GLU A 101 1.11 -19.64 -15.99
N ILE A 102 1.50 -20.69 -15.29
CA ILE A 102 2.51 -21.63 -15.79
C ILE A 102 1.79 -22.68 -16.64
N ARG A 103 2.09 -22.72 -17.94
CA ARG A 103 1.61 -23.79 -18.85
C ARG A 103 2.72 -24.76 -19.16
N THR A 104 2.38 -26.05 -19.15
CA THR A 104 3.27 -27.10 -19.64
C THR A 104 3.07 -27.24 -21.14
N VAL A 105 4.12 -26.93 -21.90
CA VAL A 105 4.15 -27.10 -23.35
C VAL A 105 4.95 -28.36 -23.67
N SER A 106 4.33 -29.26 -24.42
CA SER A 106 5.03 -30.40 -25.02
C SER A 106 5.38 -30.04 -26.45
N ASP A 107 6.66 -30.17 -26.83
CA ASP A 107 7.15 -29.84 -28.17
C ASP A 107 6.73 -30.87 -29.25
N GLY A 108 5.68 -31.67 -28.99
CA GLY A 108 5.02 -32.49 -30.02
C GLY A 108 5.71 -33.79 -30.38
N PHE A 109 6.79 -34.18 -29.69
CA PHE A 109 7.44 -35.48 -29.87
C PHE A 109 7.06 -36.42 -28.71
N PRO A 110 6.23 -37.46 -28.95
CA PRO A 110 5.70 -38.33 -27.89
C PRO A 110 6.77 -39.10 -27.09
N ASP A 111 7.98 -39.24 -27.64
CA ASP A 111 8.97 -40.23 -27.19
C ASP A 111 10.17 -39.64 -26.44
N TYR A 112 10.29 -38.30 -26.41
CA TYR A 112 11.34 -37.61 -25.66
C TYR A 112 10.67 -36.60 -24.73
N GLY A 113 10.55 -36.97 -23.45
CA GLY A 113 9.84 -36.25 -22.40
C GLY A 113 10.42 -34.89 -21.99
N ASN A 114 10.63 -34.00 -22.95
CA ASN A 114 11.03 -32.62 -22.70
C ASN A 114 9.77 -31.75 -22.57
N SER A 115 9.00 -31.98 -21.51
CA SER A 115 7.97 -31.03 -21.09
C SER A 115 8.65 -29.79 -20.54
N ARG A 116 8.44 -28.64 -21.18
CA ARG A 116 8.90 -27.34 -20.66
C ARG A 116 7.72 -26.57 -20.08
N THR A 117 7.98 -25.87 -18.98
CA THR A 117 7.01 -24.94 -18.38
C THR A 117 7.30 -23.54 -18.87
N GLU A 118 6.28 -22.85 -19.34
CA GLU A 118 6.37 -21.45 -19.77
C GLU A 118 5.39 -20.60 -18.95
N SER A 119 5.83 -19.43 -18.52
CA SER A 119 4.95 -18.43 -17.92
C SER A 119 4.26 -17.66 -19.04
N VAL A 120 2.93 -17.76 -19.12
CA VAL A 120 2.15 -17.08 -20.16
C VAL A 120 1.11 -16.17 -19.52
N PRO A 121 0.76 -15.03 -20.15
CA PRO A 121 -0.32 -14.19 -19.66
C PRO A 121 -1.64 -14.97 -19.56
N ARG A 122 -2.34 -14.82 -18.44
CA ARG A 122 -3.67 -15.38 -18.26
C ARG A 122 -4.64 -14.67 -19.22
N PRO A 123 -5.58 -15.40 -19.85
CA PRO A 123 -6.64 -14.78 -20.64
C PRO A 123 -7.54 -13.88 -19.78
N GLU A 124 -7.73 -14.26 -18.51
CA GLU A 124 -8.37 -13.44 -17.49
C GLU A 124 -7.50 -13.40 -16.22
N PRO A 125 -7.11 -12.22 -15.72
CA PRO A 125 -6.39 -12.09 -14.47
C PRO A 125 -7.19 -12.68 -13.30
N LEU A 126 -6.49 -13.17 -12.27
CA LEU A 126 -7.14 -13.58 -11.04
C LEU A 126 -7.88 -12.38 -10.42
N ARG A 127 -9.11 -12.62 -9.94
CA ARG A 127 -9.98 -11.57 -9.36
C ARG A 127 -10.39 -11.88 -7.93
N ASP A 128 -10.01 -13.04 -7.41
CA ASP A 128 -10.40 -13.52 -6.10
C ASP A 128 -9.27 -14.37 -5.51
N VAL A 129 -8.63 -13.88 -4.45
CA VAL A 129 -7.42 -14.49 -3.89
C VAL A 129 -7.40 -14.40 -2.37
N ALA A 130 -6.84 -15.40 -1.71
CA ALA A 130 -6.50 -15.37 -0.30
C ALA A 130 -5.03 -14.97 -0.11
N VAL A 131 -4.71 -14.41 1.06
CA VAL A 131 -3.31 -14.10 1.42
C VAL A 131 -2.45 -15.37 1.43
N GLY A 132 -3.03 -16.50 1.85
CA GLY A 132 -2.32 -17.77 1.88
C GLY A 132 -1.94 -18.28 0.49
N GLU A 133 -2.85 -18.20 -0.48
CA GLU A 133 -2.59 -18.58 -1.88
C GLU A 133 -1.42 -17.76 -2.45
N ILE A 134 -1.37 -16.46 -2.18
CA ILE A 134 -0.27 -15.61 -2.63
C ILE A 134 1.05 -16.01 -1.95
N LEU A 135 1.05 -16.22 -0.63
CA LEU A 135 2.26 -16.61 0.10
C LEU A 135 2.82 -17.95 -0.40
N GLU A 136 1.94 -18.90 -0.71
CA GLU A 136 2.34 -20.23 -1.16
C GLU A 136 2.73 -20.24 -2.64
N GLU A 137 1.88 -19.71 -3.52
CA GLU A 137 2.03 -19.88 -4.97
C GLU A 137 2.83 -18.76 -5.64
N ALA A 138 2.69 -17.51 -5.17
CA ALA A 138 3.43 -16.39 -5.75
C ALA A 138 4.81 -16.23 -5.11
N ILE A 139 4.88 -16.34 -3.77
CA ILE A 139 6.12 -16.13 -3.01
C ILE A 139 6.90 -17.45 -2.79
N GLY A 140 6.22 -18.60 -2.78
CA GLY A 140 6.85 -19.90 -2.54
C GLY A 140 7.19 -20.17 -1.07
N LEU A 141 6.49 -19.53 -0.13
CA LEU A 141 6.67 -19.78 1.30
C LEU A 141 5.76 -20.91 1.78
N GLU A 142 6.37 -21.90 2.41
CA GLU A 142 5.63 -22.98 3.09
C GLU A 142 4.81 -22.43 4.27
N PRO A 143 3.57 -22.93 4.51
CA PRO A 143 2.68 -22.46 5.58
C PRO A 143 3.31 -22.39 6.97
N ALA A 144 4.21 -23.32 7.30
CA ALA A 144 4.91 -23.36 8.58
C ALA A 144 5.88 -22.18 8.79
N ARG A 145 6.33 -21.53 7.71
CA ARG A 145 7.27 -20.41 7.73
C ARG A 145 6.57 -19.05 7.71
N TRP A 146 5.25 -19.03 7.58
CA TRP A 146 4.50 -17.78 7.48
C TRP A 146 4.59 -16.99 8.78
N THR A 147 5.01 -15.74 8.65
CA THR A 147 4.95 -14.77 9.75
C THR A 147 3.79 -13.80 9.55
N ARG A 148 3.41 -13.12 10.64
CA ARG A 148 2.46 -12.01 10.56
C ARG A 148 2.98 -10.88 9.65
N GLY A 149 4.30 -10.68 9.60
CA GLY A 149 4.93 -9.69 8.73
C GLY A 149 4.69 -9.99 7.25
N ASP A 150 4.83 -11.26 6.85
CA ASP A 150 4.60 -11.71 5.47
C ASP A 150 3.15 -11.49 5.04
N GLN A 151 2.20 -11.87 5.90
CA GLN A 151 0.78 -11.63 5.67
C GLN A 151 0.46 -10.13 5.53
N MET A 152 1.13 -9.28 6.30
CA MET A 152 0.96 -7.83 6.23
C MET A 152 1.52 -7.25 4.92
N ARG A 153 2.65 -7.76 4.41
CA ARG A 153 3.22 -7.33 3.12
C ARG A 153 2.29 -7.63 1.96
N VAL A 154 1.78 -8.86 1.86
CA VAL A 154 0.77 -9.24 0.85
C VAL A 154 -0.49 -8.37 0.98
N SER A 155 -0.97 -8.19 2.21
CA SER A 155 -2.16 -7.36 2.47
C SER A 155 -1.96 -5.89 2.09
N ALA A 156 -0.73 -5.37 2.20
CA ALA A 156 -0.40 -4.00 1.83
C ALA A 156 -0.40 -3.84 0.30
N TYR A 157 0.27 -4.75 -0.42
CA TYR A 157 0.26 -4.76 -1.89
C TYR A 157 -1.17 -4.81 -2.45
N LEU A 158 -2.02 -5.73 -1.94
CA LEU A 158 -3.38 -5.87 -2.43
C LEU A 158 -4.20 -4.59 -2.25
N LYS A 159 -4.10 -3.93 -1.09
CA LYS A 159 -4.80 -2.66 -0.84
C LYS A 159 -4.30 -1.53 -1.74
N ALA A 160 -2.99 -1.41 -1.87
CA ALA A 160 -2.38 -0.39 -2.72
C ALA A 160 -2.80 -0.54 -4.20
N ASN A 161 -3.09 -1.77 -4.63
CA ASN A 161 -3.54 -2.09 -5.98
C ASN A 161 -5.07 -2.22 -6.13
N GLY A 162 -5.83 -1.66 -5.18
CA GLY A 162 -7.29 -1.52 -5.28
C GLY A 162 -8.10 -2.79 -5.01
N TRP A 163 -7.51 -3.79 -4.35
CA TRP A 163 -8.24 -5.00 -3.97
C TRP A 163 -9.07 -4.79 -2.69
N GLU A 164 -10.31 -5.25 -2.74
CA GLU A 164 -11.23 -5.17 -1.62
C GLU A 164 -11.22 -6.45 -0.78
N ARG A 165 -11.02 -6.32 0.52
CA ARG A 165 -11.11 -7.44 1.44
C ARG A 165 -12.57 -7.79 1.75
N TYR A 166 -12.95 -9.04 1.61
CA TYR A 166 -14.28 -9.54 1.92
C TYR A 166 -14.23 -10.91 2.61
N ARG A 167 -15.36 -11.35 3.19
CA ARG A 167 -15.48 -12.70 3.76
C ARG A 167 -16.27 -13.57 2.81
N ARG A 168 -15.63 -14.60 2.26
CA ARG A 168 -16.33 -15.63 1.50
C ARG A 168 -16.97 -16.62 2.49
N ARG A 169 -18.17 -17.08 2.15
CA ARG A 169 -18.77 -18.26 2.79
C ARG A 169 -18.52 -19.42 1.85
N ASP A 170 -17.90 -20.48 2.35
CA ASP A 170 -17.80 -21.71 1.57
C ASP A 170 -19.18 -22.36 1.40
N GLU A 171 -19.33 -23.19 0.37
CA GLU A 171 -20.61 -23.80 -0.06
C GLU A 171 -21.23 -24.77 0.97
N GLY A 172 -20.66 -24.92 2.17
CA GLY A 172 -21.11 -25.83 3.24
C GLY A 172 -22.25 -25.32 4.12
N GLY A 173 -22.98 -24.26 3.74
CA GLY A 173 -24.12 -23.74 4.52
C GLY A 173 -23.74 -22.86 5.73
N ARG A 174 -24.62 -22.78 6.75
CA ARG A 174 -24.51 -21.81 7.87
C ARG A 174 -23.27 -22.01 8.78
N GLU A 175 -22.67 -23.19 8.76
CA GLU A 175 -21.55 -23.58 9.63
C GLU A 175 -20.18 -23.60 8.93
N ALA A 176 -20.12 -23.34 7.62
CA ALA A 176 -18.86 -23.35 6.90
C ALA A 176 -17.90 -22.26 7.41
N PRO A 177 -16.60 -22.56 7.57
CA PRO A 177 -15.62 -21.57 7.98
C PRO A 177 -15.62 -20.40 6.99
N ARG A 178 -15.52 -19.19 7.54
CA ARG A 178 -15.52 -17.96 6.74
C ARG A 178 -14.09 -17.56 6.48
N GLU A 179 -13.63 -17.72 5.25
CA GLU A 179 -12.31 -17.31 4.82
C GLU A 179 -12.27 -15.81 4.49
N TRP A 180 -11.19 -15.14 4.89
CA TRP A 180 -10.89 -13.77 4.45
C TRP A 180 -10.20 -13.83 3.09
N ARG A 181 -10.82 -13.20 2.10
CA ARG A 181 -10.31 -13.13 0.73
C ARG A 181 -10.28 -11.69 0.25
N TYR A 182 -9.61 -11.47 -0.87
CA TYR A 182 -9.50 -10.20 -1.56
C TYR A 182 -10.07 -10.36 -2.95
N ARG A 183 -10.83 -9.36 -3.41
CA ARG A 183 -11.38 -9.32 -4.76
C ARG A 183 -10.99 -8.06 -5.50
N ARG A 184 -10.81 -8.17 -6.82
CA ARG A 184 -10.57 -7.02 -7.71
C ARG A 184 -11.85 -6.72 -8.49
N CYS A 185 -12.49 -5.59 -8.19
CA CYS A 185 -13.62 -5.10 -8.97
C CYS A 185 -13.07 -4.54 -10.29
N VAL A 186 -13.41 -5.18 -11.41
CA VAL A 186 -13.14 -4.60 -12.74
C VAL A 186 -14.24 -3.58 -12.99
N GLY A 187 -13.86 -2.30 -13.14
CA GLY A 187 -14.73 -1.25 -13.65
C GLY A 187 -14.92 -1.36 -15.15
#